data_AF-A0A645D2T1-F1
#
_entry.id   AF-A0A645D2T1-F1
#
_cell.length_a   1.000
_cell.length_b   1.000
_cell.length_c   1.000
_cell.angle_alpha   90.00
_cell.angle_beta   90.00
_cell.angle_gamma   90.00
#
_symmetry.space_group_name_H-M   'P 1'
#
loop_
_entity.id
_entity.type
_entity.pdbx_description
1 polymer ?
#
loop_
_entity_poly.entity_id
_entity_poly.type
_entity_poly.pdbx_seq_one_letter_code
_entity_poly.pdbx_strand_id
1 'polypeptide(L)'
;MKTYEISESKKELHMLCSIVKELVRNGEYYKCEPLISDAMGKYPHAPEPHNLIGVLLENKGDHNTAMKHFRAAWALDPTYIPARQNLESFGTFFSTGGSAFDESDCPGEKYGEYMTEYDEHGIGHSRRK
;
A
#
# COMPACT_ATOMS: atom_id res chain seq x y z
N MET A 1 25.24 -8.74 7.64
CA MET A 1 24.82 -7.50 8.33
C MET A 1 23.64 -6.83 7.63
N LYS A 2 23.70 -6.56 6.31
CA LYS A 2 22.58 -5.97 5.53
C LYS A 2 21.22 -6.68 5.61
N THR A 3 21.19 -8.02 5.67
CA THR A 3 19.92 -8.78 5.74
C THR A 3 19.18 -8.61 7.07
N TYR A 4 19.90 -8.37 8.17
CA TYR A 4 19.31 -8.12 9.48
C TYR A 4 18.72 -6.70 9.58
N GLU A 5 19.39 -5.69 9.01
CA GLU A 5 18.89 -4.31 8.95
C GLU A 5 17.63 -4.18 8.08
N ILE A 6 17.57 -4.90 6.96
CA ILE A 6 16.36 -4.97 6.12
C ILE A 6 15.22 -5.65 6.88
N SER A 7 15.51 -6.70 7.64
CA SER A 7 14.52 -7.37 8.49
C SER A 7 14.00 -6.46 9.61
N GLU A 8 14.83 -5.61 10.19
CA GLU A 8 14.41 -4.73 11.29
C GLU A 8 13.60 -3.54 10.79
N SER A 9 14.04 -2.93 9.69
CA SER A 9 13.31 -1.83 9.02
C SER A 9 11.89 -2.26 8.64
N LYS A 10 11.73 -3.48 8.10
CA LYS A 10 10.41 -4.03 7.74
C LYS A 10 9.50 -4.23 8.96
N LYS A 11 10.05 -4.66 10.11
CA LYS A 11 9.26 -4.79 11.35
C LYS A 11 8.83 -3.43 11.88
N GLU A 12 9.71 -2.44 11.86
CA GLU A 12 9.37 -1.09 12.30
C GLU A 12 8.27 -0.47 11.43
N LEU A 13 8.36 -0.61 10.10
CA LEU A 13 7.34 -0.13 9.17
C LEU A 13 6.01 -0.86 9.35
N HIS A 14 6.02 -2.17 9.58
CA HIS A 14 4.81 -2.93 9.90
C HIS A 14 4.16 -2.47 11.22
N MET A 15 4.98 -2.20 12.25
CA MET A 15 4.49 -1.66 13.51
C MET A 15 3.89 -0.26 13.33
N LEU A 16 4.52 0.59 12.50
CA LEU A 16 4.00 1.90 12.13
C LEU A 16 2.62 1.79 11.47
N CYS A 17 2.43 0.88 10.51
CA CYS A 17 1.12 0.64 9.88
C CYS A 17 0.06 0.30 10.92
N SER A 18 0.38 -0.60 11.86
CA SER A 18 -0.52 -1.00 12.95
C SER A 18 -0.89 0.16 13.86
N ILE A 19 0.09 0.98 14.29
CA ILE A 19 -0.14 2.14 15.16
C ILE A 19 -1.02 3.19 14.45
N VAL A 20 -0.69 3.54 13.21
CA VAL A 20 -1.44 4.54 12.44
C VAL A 20 -2.87 4.07 12.20
N LYS A 21 -3.08 2.78 11.92
CA LYS A 21 -4.41 2.18 11.79
C LYS A 21 -5.25 2.38 13.04
N GLU A 22 -4.72 2.05 14.22
CA GLU A 22 -5.43 2.24 15.49
C GLU A 22 -5.70 3.72 15.79
N LEU A 23 -4.74 4.60 15.54
CA LEU A 23 -4.93 6.04 15.74
C LEU A 23 -6.02 6.62 14.80
N VAL A 24 -6.03 6.21 13.53
CA VAL A 24 -7.06 6.62 12.57
C VAL A 24 -8.43 6.10 13.00
N ARG A 25 -8.54 4.85 13.45
CA ARG A 25 -9.79 4.28 13.98
C ARG A 25 -10.31 5.04 15.18
N ASN A 26 -9.43 5.57 16.03
CA ASN A 26 -9.77 6.39 17.18
C ASN A 26 -10.01 7.87 16.83
N GLY A 27 -9.82 8.29 15.57
CA GLY A 27 -9.92 9.69 15.14
C GLY A 27 -8.76 10.57 15.61
N GLU A 28 -7.67 9.99 16.11
CA GLU A 28 -6.51 10.69 16.68
C GLU A 28 -5.51 11.13 15.59
N TYR A 29 -6.02 11.78 14.53
CA TYR A 29 -5.26 12.12 13.32
C TYR A 29 -4.01 12.97 13.57
N TYR A 30 -4.03 13.82 14.59
CA TYR A 30 -2.91 14.70 14.94
C TYR A 30 -1.67 13.93 15.43
N LYS A 31 -1.84 12.70 15.93
CA LYS A 31 -0.73 11.84 16.36
C LYS A 31 -0.09 11.10 15.19
N CYS A 32 -0.83 10.84 14.12
CA CYS A 32 -0.34 10.09 12.96
C CYS A 32 0.74 10.85 12.20
N GLU A 33 0.50 12.14 11.94
CA GLU A 33 1.34 12.98 11.09
C GLU A 33 2.82 13.05 11.52
N PRO A 34 3.18 13.30 12.80
CA PRO A 34 4.59 13.28 13.21
C PRO A 34 5.23 11.89 13.08
N LEU A 35 4.50 10.82 13.39
CA LEU A 35 5.00 9.44 13.27
C LEU A 35 5.30 9.08 11.80
N ILE A 36 4.40 9.43 10.90
CA ILE A 36 4.55 9.17 9.47
C ILE A 36 5.68 10.03 8.89
N SER A 37 5.78 11.30 9.29
CA SER A 37 6.84 12.18 8.82
C SER A 37 8.23 11.74 9.28
N ASP A 38 8.37 11.27 10.52
CA ASP A 38 9.63 10.70 11.01
C ASP A 38 10.03 9.45 10.21
N ALA A 39 9.06 8.57 9.94
CA ALA A 39 9.28 7.39 9.12
C ALA A 39 9.67 7.71 7.68
N MET A 40 9.09 8.76 7.06
CA MET A 40 9.52 9.24 5.74
C MET A 40 10.97 9.70 5.73
N GLY A 41 11.43 10.36 6.81
CA GLY A 41 12.82 10.79 6.96
C GLY A 41 13.78 9.61 7.16
N LYS A 42 13.38 8.63 7.98
CA LYS A 42 14.18 7.43 8.28
C LYS A 42 14.23 6.44 7.11
N TYR A 43 13.13 6.34 6.36
CA TYR A 43 12.92 5.36 5.29
C TYR A 43 12.45 6.03 3.98
N PRO A 44 13.30 6.85 3.33
CA PRO A 44 12.89 7.64 2.16
C PRO A 44 12.55 6.80 0.91
N HIS A 45 12.89 5.51 0.90
CA HIS A 45 12.59 4.58 -0.18
C HIS A 45 11.47 3.59 0.16
N ALA A 46 10.90 3.68 1.36
CA ALA A 46 9.81 2.81 1.78
C ALA A 46 8.48 3.36 1.23
N PRO A 47 7.63 2.52 0.62
CA PRO A 47 6.31 2.94 0.17
C PRO A 47 5.33 3.18 1.33
N GLU A 48 5.50 2.51 2.47
CA GLU A 48 4.55 2.49 3.59
C GLU A 48 4.25 3.89 4.14
N PRO A 49 5.24 4.77 4.43
CA PRO A 49 4.94 6.10 4.96
C PRO A 49 4.12 6.95 3.99
N HIS A 50 4.38 6.84 2.68
CA HIS A 50 3.58 7.53 1.66
C HIS A 50 2.17 6.95 1.56
N ASN A 51 2.00 5.64 1.70
CA ASN A 51 0.67 5.05 1.75
C ASN A 51 -0.11 5.52 2.99
N LEU A 52 0.52 5.52 4.16
CA LEU A 52 -0.10 5.90 5.43
C LEU A 52 -0.50 7.37 5.48
N ILE A 53 0.32 8.30 4.96
CA ILE A 53 -0.11 9.70 4.88
C ILE A 53 -1.29 9.86 3.92
N GLY A 54 -1.33 9.08 2.83
CA GLY A 54 -2.46 9.07 1.91
C GLY A 54 -3.74 8.67 2.62
N VAL A 55 -3.70 7.56 3.38
CA VAL A 55 -4.84 7.12 4.20
C VAL A 55 -5.26 8.18 5.22
N LEU A 56 -4.30 8.79 5.92
CA LEU A 56 -4.59 9.86 6.89
C LEU A 56 -5.30 11.05 6.22
N LEU A 57 -4.81 11.49 5.07
CA LEU A 57 -5.36 12.63 4.32
C LEU A 57 -6.76 12.34 3.78
N GLU A 58 -6.99 11.12 3.29
CA GLU A 58 -8.32 10.67 2.86
C GLU A 58 -9.32 10.72 4.03
N ASN A 59 -8.92 10.23 5.21
CA ASN A 59 -9.73 10.30 6.44
C ASN A 59 -9.96 11.75 6.93
N LYS A 60 -9.05 12.68 6.62
CA LYS A 60 -9.22 14.13 6.85
C LYS A 60 -10.05 14.81 5.75
N GLY A 61 -10.41 14.11 4.67
CA GLY A 61 -11.17 14.64 3.53
C GLY A 61 -10.33 15.34 2.46
N ASP A 62 -8.99 15.33 2.56
CA ASP A 62 -8.10 15.86 1.52
C ASP A 62 -7.76 14.78 0.48
N HIS A 63 -8.78 14.43 -0.30
CA HIS A 63 -8.70 13.38 -1.30
C HIS A 63 -7.64 13.63 -2.39
N ASN A 64 -7.53 14.88 -2.85
CA ASN A 64 -6.59 15.21 -3.92
C ASN A 64 -5.13 15.00 -3.49
N THR A 65 -4.79 15.37 -2.26
CA THR A 65 -3.44 15.16 -1.72
C THR A 65 -3.21 13.70 -1.36
N ALA A 66 -4.23 13.01 -0.84
CA ALA A 66 -4.18 11.56 -0.60
C ALA A 66 -3.78 10.78 -1.86
N MET A 67 -4.45 11.05 -2.99
CA MET A 67 -4.16 10.40 -4.28
C MET A 67 -2.75 10.67 -4.80
N LYS A 68 -2.12 11.82 -4.49
CA LYS A 68 -0.72 12.07 -4.84
C LYS A 68 0.22 11.17 -4.04
N HIS A 69 -0.07 10.97 -2.77
CA HIS A 69 0.75 10.14 -1.89
C HIS A 69 0.61 8.65 -2.17
N PHE A 70 -0.59 8.16 -2.49
CA PHE A 70 -0.74 6.79 -2.97
C PHE A 70 0.05 6.53 -4.27
N ARG A 71 0.05 7.49 -5.20
CA ARG A 71 0.88 7.40 -6.42
C ARG A 71 2.37 7.42 -6.10
N ALA A 72 2.81 8.19 -5.11
CA ALA A 72 4.21 8.20 -4.68
C ALA A 72 4.62 6.85 -4.07
N ALA A 73 3.79 6.25 -3.21
CA ALA A 73 4.03 4.92 -2.67
C ALA A 73 4.14 3.87 -3.79
N TRP A 74 3.21 3.89 -4.75
CA TRP A 74 3.25 3.01 -5.93
C TRP A 74 4.48 3.23 -6.81
N ALA A 75 4.96 4.47 -6.94
CA ALA A 75 6.17 4.76 -7.71
C ALA A 75 7.45 4.28 -7.03
N LEU A 76 7.49 4.26 -5.69
CA LEU A 76 8.60 3.71 -4.92
C LEU A 76 8.64 2.19 -5.00
N ASP A 77 7.47 1.55 -4.89
CA ASP A 77 7.35 0.11 -5.03
C ASP A 77 6.01 -0.28 -5.69
N PRO A 78 6.03 -0.62 -7.00
CA PRO A 78 4.85 -1.10 -7.71
C PRO A 78 4.33 -2.46 -7.22
N THR A 79 5.09 -3.19 -6.39
CA THR A 79 4.66 -4.46 -5.79
C THR A 79 3.99 -4.28 -4.42
N TYR A 80 4.00 -3.06 -3.87
CA TYR A 80 3.33 -2.73 -2.62
C TYR A 80 1.81 -2.65 -2.81
N ILE A 81 1.14 -3.80 -2.64
CA ILE A 81 -0.30 -4.00 -2.85
C ILE A 81 -1.18 -2.94 -2.15
N PRO A 82 -0.90 -2.49 -0.91
CA PRO A 82 -1.77 -1.52 -0.24
C PRO A 82 -1.90 -0.18 -0.97
N ALA A 83 -0.82 0.31 -1.58
CA ALA A 83 -0.87 1.55 -2.37
C ALA A 83 -1.77 1.38 -3.61
N ARG A 84 -1.65 0.24 -4.29
CA ARG A 84 -2.54 -0.11 -5.40
C ARG A 84 -3.99 -0.11 -4.97
N GLN A 85 -4.27 -0.76 -3.85
CA GLN A 85 -5.63 -0.99 -3.41
C GLN A 85 -6.31 0.30 -2.98
N ASN A 86 -5.56 1.21 -2.38
CA ASN A 86 -6.04 2.57 -2.12
C ASN A 86 -6.28 3.34 -3.41
N LEU A 87 -5.39 3.28 -4.41
CA LEU A 87 -5.61 3.93 -5.71
C LEU A 87 -6.86 3.40 -6.43
N GLU A 88 -7.09 2.09 -6.41
CA GLU A 88 -8.26 1.47 -7.01
C GLU A 88 -9.54 1.85 -6.25
N SER A 89 -9.51 1.78 -4.91
CA SER A 89 -10.68 2.08 -4.08
C SER A 89 -11.09 3.55 -4.16
N PHE A 90 -10.13 4.47 -4.13
CA PHE A 90 -10.37 5.91 -4.13
C PHE A 90 -10.38 6.53 -5.54
N GLY A 91 -9.88 5.84 -6.55
CA GLY A 91 -9.86 6.33 -7.94
C GLY A 91 -11.16 6.09 -8.72
N THR A 92 -12.11 5.35 -8.16
CA THR A 92 -13.40 5.06 -8.81
C THR A 92 -14.48 6.02 -8.35
N PHE A 93 -15.51 6.23 -9.17
CA PHE A 93 -16.68 7.05 -8.81
C PHE A 93 -17.44 6.51 -7.60
N PHE A 94 -17.31 5.21 -7.33
CA PHE A 94 -17.96 4.53 -6.22
C PHE A 94 -16.88 4.02 -5.27
N SER A 95 -16.50 4.86 -4.32
CA SER A 95 -15.56 4.44 -3.27
C SER A 95 -16.12 3.22 -2.55
N THR A 96 -15.35 2.12 -2.57
CA THR A 96 -15.70 0.86 -1.92
C THR A 96 -15.48 0.91 -0.39
N GLY A 97 -14.98 2.02 0.14
CA GLY A 97 -15.06 2.37 1.56
C GLY A 97 -14.03 1.73 2.48
N GLY A 98 -12.90 1.22 1.95
CA GLY A 98 -11.83 0.62 2.76
C GLY A 98 -10.47 1.26 2.47
N SER A 99 -9.75 1.63 3.53
CA SER A 99 -8.33 2.02 3.42
C SER A 99 -7.43 0.82 3.71
N ALA A 100 -6.48 0.55 2.82
CA ALA A 100 -5.44 -0.44 3.04
C ALA A 100 -4.23 0.21 3.73
N PHE A 101 -3.98 -0.12 5.00
CA PHE A 101 -2.82 0.38 5.73
C PHE A 101 -1.59 -0.47 5.41
N ASP A 102 -1.79 -1.79 5.42
CA ASP A 102 -0.81 -2.81 5.06
C ASP A 102 -1.45 -3.94 4.22
N GLU A 103 -0.67 -4.99 3.94
CA GLU A 103 -1.09 -6.15 3.14
C GLU A 103 -2.28 -6.90 3.75
N SER A 104 -2.48 -6.82 5.08
CA SER A 104 -3.58 -7.53 5.76
C SER A 104 -4.96 -6.94 5.45
N ASP A 105 -5.00 -5.69 4.99
CA ASP A 105 -6.22 -4.99 4.59
C ASP A 105 -6.60 -5.24 3.12
N CYS A 106 -5.70 -5.88 2.36
CA CYS A 106 -5.91 -6.11 0.94
C CYS A 106 -6.68 -7.42 0.73
N PRO A 107 -7.68 -7.45 -0.17
CA PRO A 107 -8.28 -8.71 -0.57
C PRO A 107 -7.18 -9.57 -1.21
N GLY A 108 -7.09 -10.84 -0.80
CA GLY A 108 -6.11 -11.77 -1.35
C GLY A 108 -6.16 -11.77 -2.88
N GLU A 109 -5.01 -11.58 -3.51
CA GLU A 109 -4.91 -11.47 -4.97
C GLU A 109 -5.50 -12.73 -5.62
N LYS A 110 -6.67 -12.57 -6.23
CA LYS A 110 -7.15 -13.54 -7.23
C LYS A 110 -6.44 -13.24 -8.54
N TYR A 111 -5.13 -13.50 -8.62
CA TYR A 111 -4.58 -13.84 -9.91
C TYR A 111 -5.38 -15.05 -10.37
N GLY A 112 -6.20 -14.90 -11.42
CA GLY A 112 -6.69 -16.07 -12.12
C GLY A 112 -5.48 -16.93 -12.39
N GLU A 113 -5.48 -18.19 -11.98
CA GLU A 113 -4.35 -19.06 -12.24
C GLU A 113 -4.22 -19.18 -13.75
N TYR A 114 -3.34 -18.39 -14.36
CA TYR A 114 -3.09 -18.47 -15.80
C TYR A 114 -2.04 -19.56 -16.00
N MET A 115 -2.35 -20.55 -16.84
CA MET A 115 -1.38 -21.52 -17.32
C MET A 115 -0.89 -21.09 -18.69
N THR A 116 0.41 -21.18 -18.91
CA THR A 116 1.00 -21.04 -20.25
C THR A 116 0.90 -22.38 -20.96
N GLU A 117 0.06 -22.45 -22.00
CA GLU A 117 -0.03 -23.59 -22.89
C GLU A 117 0.77 -23.27 -24.16
N TYR A 118 1.64 -24.18 -24.61
CA TYR A 118 2.37 -24.01 -25.87
C TYR A 118 1.66 -24.76 -26.98
N ASP A 119 1.45 -24.11 -28.12
CA ASP A 119 0.93 -24.79 -29.31
C ASP A 119 2.02 -25.60 -30.03
N GLU A 120 1.62 -26.29 -31.09
CA GLU A 120 2.51 -27.11 -31.94
C GLU A 120 3.62 -26.31 -32.64
N HIS A 121 3.51 -24.98 -32.69
CA HIS A 121 4.51 -24.06 -33.23
C HIS A 121 5.43 -23.48 -32.14
N GLY A 122 5.24 -23.88 -30.88
CA GLY A 122 6.00 -23.39 -29.73
C GLY A 122 5.58 -21.99 -29.26
N ILE A 123 4.41 -21.51 -29.68
CA ILE A 123 3.89 -20.21 -29.24
C ILE A 123 3.14 -20.41 -27.92
N GLY A 124 3.55 -19.68 -26.88
CA GLY A 124 2.92 -19.72 -25.57
C GLY A 124 1.66 -18.86 -25.51
N HIS A 125 0.53 -19.48 -25.15
CA HIS A 125 -0.77 -18.86 -24.94
C HIS A 125 -1.10 -18.82 -23.45
N SER A 126 -1.44 -17.65 -22.94
CA SER A 126 -1.89 -17.49 -21.54
C SER A 126 -3.37 -17.84 -21.44
N ARG A 127 -3.70 -18.96 -20.80
CA ARG A 127 -5.08 -19.41 -20.57
C ARG A 127 -5.41 -19.33 -19.08
N ARG A 128 -6.56 -18.74 -18.75
CA ARG A 128 -7.11 -18.77 -17.38
C ARG A 128 -7.56 -20.21 -17.07
N LYS A 129 -7.16 -20.78 -15.92
CA LYS A 129 -7.74 -22.02 -15.40
C LYS A 129 -9.26 -21.89 -15.23
#